data_AF-A0A9E6DNG2-F1
#
_entry.id   AF-A0A9E6DNG2-F1
#
_cell.length_a   1.000
_cell.length_b   1.000
_cell.length_c   1.000
_cell.angle_alpha   90.00
_cell.angle_beta   90.00
_cell.angle_gamma   90.00
#
_symmetry.space_group_name_H-M   'P 1'
#
loop_
_entity.id
_entity.type
_entity.pdbx_description
1 polymer ?
#
loop_
_entity_poly.entity_id
_entity_poly.type
_entity_poly.pdbx_seq_one_letter_code
_entity_poly.pdbx_strand_id
1 'polypeptide(L)' 'MTANSMTGAQMVVQALVDQGVDTVFGYPGGAVLPIYDELFQQSKIKHILVRHEQGA' A
#
# COMPACT_ATOMS: atom_id res chain seq x y z
N MET A 1 -22.31 -2.70 17.80
CA MET A 1 -21.34 -1.96 16.98
C MET A 1 -20.14 -2.87 16.78
N THR A 2 -20.10 -3.61 15.67
CA THR A 2 -18.91 -4.38 15.32
C THR A 2 -17.84 -3.37 14.93
N ALA A 3 -16.74 -3.29 15.68
CA ALA A 3 -15.58 -2.57 15.22
C ALA A 3 -15.20 -3.15 13.85
N ASN A 4 -15.19 -2.34 12.80
CA ASN A 4 -14.64 -2.75 11.51
C ASN A 4 -13.14 -2.96 11.72
N SER A 5 -12.74 -4.18 12.04
CA SER A 5 -11.34 -4.54 12.22
C SER A 5 -10.64 -4.47 10.87
N MET A 6 -9.75 -3.49 10.72
CA MET A 6 -8.86 -3.38 9.58
C MET A 6 -7.64 -4.30 9.79
N THR A 7 -7.12 -4.87 8.72
CA THR A 7 -5.80 -5.51 8.75
C THR A 7 -4.70 -4.45 8.87
N GLY A 8 -3.49 -4.84 9.28
CA GLY A 8 -2.36 -3.91 9.32
C GLY A 8 -2.04 -3.29 7.94
N ALA A 9 -2.19 -4.07 6.86
CA ALA A 9 -2.01 -3.58 5.49
C ALA A 9 -3.05 -2.51 5.12
N GLN A 10 -4.32 -2.75 5.46
CA GLN A 10 -5.40 -1.78 5.27
C GLN A 10 -5.14 -0.49 6.05
N MET A 11 -4.66 -0.60 7.29
CA MET A 11 -4.32 0.58 8.10
C MET A 11 -3.22 1.43 7.46
N VAL A 12 -2.15 0.80 6.95
CA VAL A 12 -1.05 1.50 6.27
C VAL A 12 -1.55 2.20 5.02
N VAL A 13 -2.30 1.49 4.17
CA VAL A 13 -2.80 2.04 2.91
C VAL A 13 -3.81 3.15 3.15
N GLN A 14 -4.72 3.00 4.11
CA GLN A 14 -5.67 4.07 4.48
C GLN A 14 -4.94 5.30 5.02
N ALA A 15 -3.90 5.14 5.84
CA ALA A 15 -3.11 6.26 6.33
C ALA A 15 -2.44 7.04 5.19
N LEU A 16 -1.94 6.37 4.16
CA LEU A 16 -1.37 7.02 2.96
C LEU A 16 -2.45 7.83 2.22
N VAL A 17 -3.64 7.25 2.02
CA VAL A 17 -4.78 7.93 1.39
C VAL A 17 -5.20 9.17 2.20
N ASP A 18 -5.29 9.06 3.53
CA ASP A 18 -5.69 10.16 4.41
C ASP A 18 -4.69 11.32 4.40
N GLN A 19 -3.42 11.03 4.12
CA GLN A 19 -2.37 12.04 3.91
C GLN A 19 -2.32 12.58 2.47
N GLY A 20 -3.25 12.17 1.60
CA GLY A 20 -3.33 12.64 0.22
C GLY A 20 -2.25 12.06 -0.69
N VAL A 21 -1.62 10.94 -0.31
CA VAL A 21 -0.66 10.25 -1.17
C VAL A 21 -1.40 9.62 -2.35
N ASP A 22 -1.01 9.98 -3.57
CA ASP A 22 -1.60 9.46 -4.80
C ASP A 22 -0.70 8.45 -5.53
N THR A 23 0.61 8.42 -5.22
CA THR A 23 1.61 7.64 -5.94
C THR A 23 2.64 7.08 -4.97
N VAL A 24 2.98 5.80 -5.11
CA VAL A 24 4.03 5.12 -4.34
C VAL A 24 4.98 4.36 -5.26
N PHE A 25 6.27 4.48 -5.00
CA PHE A 25 7.32 3.71 -5.67
C PHE A 25 7.69 2.52 -4.79
N GLY A 26 7.86 1.35 -5.38
CA GLY A 26 8.25 0.20 -4.57
C GLY A 26 8.66 -1.02 -5.37
N TYR A 27 9.45 -1.87 -4.72
CA TYR A 27 9.82 -3.20 -5.16
C TYR A 27 9.24 -4.25 -4.19
N PRO A 28 8.45 -5.22 -4.67
CA PRO A 28 7.80 -6.18 -3.78
C PRO A 28 8.80 -7.21 -3.23
N GLY A 29 8.69 -7.49 -1.94
CA GLY A 29 9.38 -8.57 -1.24
C GLY A 29 8.42 -9.34 -0.35
N GLY A 30 8.76 -10.58 0.02
CA GLY A 30 7.85 -11.50 0.72
C GLY A 30 7.18 -10.93 1.98
N ALA A 31 7.92 -10.13 2.77
CA ALA A 31 7.40 -9.55 4.00
C ALA A 31 6.36 -8.44 3.78
N VAL A 32 6.38 -7.76 2.64
CA VAL A 32 5.50 -6.61 2.36
C VAL A 32 4.37 -6.95 1.40
N LEU A 33 4.26 -8.21 0.94
CA LEU A 33 3.19 -8.66 0.04
C LEU A 33 1.78 -8.29 0.51
N PRO A 34 1.41 -8.37 1.80
CA PRO A 34 0.07 -7.96 2.22
C PRO A 34 -0.27 -6.49 1.92
N ILE A 35 0.73 -5.60 1.92
CA ILE A 35 0.55 -4.19 1.55
C ILE A 35 0.35 -4.05 0.04
N TYR A 36 1.10 -4.82 -0.76
CA TYR A 36 0.93 -4.85 -2.22
C TYR A 36 -0.42 -5.42 -2.63
N ASP A 37 -0.89 -6.46 -1.94
CA ASP A 37 -2.22 -7.04 -2.17
C ASP A 37 -3.30 -5.97 -1.91
N GLU A 38 -3.19 -5.21 -0.82
CA GLU A 38 -4.12 -4.13 -0.51
C GLU A 38 -4.03 -2.97 -1.52
N LEU A 39 -2.81 -2.52 -1.88
CA LEU A 39 -2.60 -1.51 -2.92
C LEU A 39 -3.21 -1.94 -4.26
N PHE A 40 -3.19 -3.23 -4.59
CA PHE A 40 -3.77 -3.76 -5.82
C PHE A 40 -5.31 -3.85 -5.76
N GLN A 41 -5.88 -4.05 -4.57
CA GLN A 41 -7.34 -4.14 -4.38
C GLN A 41 -8.04 -2.78 -4.48
N GLN A 42 -7.33 -1.66 -4.33
CA GLN A 42 -7.90 -0.31 -4.38
C GLN A 42 -7.17 0.62 -5.35
N SER A 43 -7.93 1.33 -6.19
CA SER A 43 -7.40 2.23 -7.23
C SER A 43 -7.05 3.64 -6.75
N LYS A 44 -7.00 3.87 -5.43
CA LYS A 44 -6.77 5.21 -4.85
C LYS A 44 -5.31 5.67 -4.92
N ILE A 45 -4.37 4.72 -4.94
CA ILE A 45 -2.93 4.98 -4.98
C ILE A 45 -2.35 4.28 -6.20
N LYS A 46 -1.61 5.02 -7.02
CA LYS A 46 -0.83 4.50 -8.13
C LYS A 46 0.48 3.89 -7.62
N HIS A 47 0.65 2.59 -7.78
CA HIS A 47 1.95 1.95 -7.55
C HIS A 47 2.83 1.99 -8.80
N ILE A 48 4.09 2.38 -8.63
CA ILE A 48 5.14 2.33 -9.65
C ILE A 48 6.16 1.26 -9.23
N LEU A 49 6.15 0.14 -9.95
CA LEU A 49 7.14 -0.91 -9.77
C LEU A 49 8.51 -0.44 -10.27
N VAL A 50 9.46 -0.34 -9.36
CA VAL A 50 10.86 -0.06 -9.71
C VAL A 50 11.62 -1.35 -9.99
N ARG A 51 12.85 -1.25 -10.52
CA ARG A 51 13.72 -2.41 -10.78
C ARG A 51 14.73 -2.68 -9.67
N HIS A 52 14.92 -1.71 -8.79
CA HIS A 52 15.80 -1.79 -7.62
C HIS A 52 15.29 -0.77 -6.60
N GLU A 53 15.32 -1.12 -5.32
CA GLU A 53 14.87 -0.27 -4.20
C GLU A 53 15.61 1.06 -4.13
N GLN A 54 16.88 1.14 -4.55
CA GLN A 54 17.63 2.40 -4.61
C GLN A 54 17.09 3.38 -5.66
N GLY A 55 16.33 2.88 -6.65
CA GLY A 55 15.68 3.69 -7.67
C GLY A 55 14.21 4.01 -7.37
N ALA A 56 13.71 3.65 -6.18
CA ALA A 56 12.38 4.04 -5.67
C ALA A 56 12.38 5.45 -5.10
#